data_AF-A0A2D8UH71-F1
#
_entry.id   AF-A0A2D8UH71-F1
#
_cell.length_a   1.000
_cell.length_b   1.000
_cell.length_c   1.000
_cell.angle_alpha   90.00
_cell.angle_beta   90.00
_cell.angle_gamma   90.00
#
_symmetry.space_group_name_H-M   'P 1'
#
loop_
_entity.id
_entity.type
_entity.pdbx_description
1 polymer ?
#
loop_
_entity_poly.entity_id
_entity_poly.type
_entity_poly.pdbx_seq_one_letter_code
_entity_poly.pdbx_strand_id
1 'polypeptide(L)'
;MKKINLSAYHPILDIQDNVVFASNGNVVLGYRVSLPEIYSLSEKDFEDLHASWFQAFKSLPAGTVIQKQDSYRKSTYTAEELPKDTFLQKATHHYFKNREYLQHQSYLFFVLPLDKHLKASKYVNPFRKTEKGIHKKLDHQVREFIGAVNDAVSFINNSRKINTFPLGQEAILEYTHSYFNGFHQDVDTDIRLDQKGIAIGDHHFDVLAINSEQCFGESLQSSKVNEKFTSDQFTFHQGFIDGLGLDLEEDHIINHILYLDDKHKWRKVLEKKIEELSKSSNFGTQNKVVLKKIGEIVNRINEDDSSRIIRGHLNIIFWSQQAEQLGRIASKIKTEFKELDMLPYYPKGEERKHYFLNSYPCFASNFSNEDLYVTDLKHALCLNINNTNYRSDHTGIIFNDRQHNIPVLKDVWDEKKKRIKARNFAIFAPTGEGKSFLANNILRQYFESGVRLVIIDLGGSYSKFAKLYPDDHIILRYEQGKNLGINP
;
A
#
# COMPACT_ATOMS: atom_id res chain seq x y z
N MET A 1 17.32 24.39 -17.79
CA MET A 1 16.50 23.22 -18.16
C MET A 1 17.40 22.01 -18.32
N LYS A 2 17.21 20.93 -17.56
CA LYS A 2 17.74 19.62 -17.93
C LYS A 2 16.53 18.69 -18.10
N LYS A 3 16.05 18.58 -19.33
CA LYS A 3 15.14 17.50 -19.75
C LYS A 3 15.87 16.18 -19.44
N ILE A 4 15.26 15.26 -18.69
CA ILE A 4 15.86 13.93 -18.49
C ILE A 4 15.58 13.13 -19.75
N ASN A 5 16.62 12.55 -20.33
CA ASN A 5 16.50 11.66 -21.47
C ASN A 5 16.77 10.22 -21.01
N LEU A 6 15.70 9.48 -20.72
CA LEU A 6 15.77 8.10 -20.24
C LEU A 6 16.39 7.15 -21.27
N SER A 7 16.20 7.40 -22.57
CA SER A 7 16.83 6.59 -23.63
C SER A 7 18.36 6.72 -23.64
N ALA A 8 18.88 7.89 -23.25
CA ALA A 8 20.31 8.15 -23.17
C ALA A 8 20.91 7.77 -21.81
N TYR A 9 20.11 7.82 -20.74
CA TYR A 9 20.53 7.61 -19.34
C TYR A 9 19.51 6.73 -18.60
N HIS A 10 19.36 5.49 -19.05
CA HIS A 10 18.42 4.55 -18.46
C HIS A 10 18.86 4.19 -17.02
N PRO A 11 17.95 4.17 -16.02
CA PRO A 11 18.31 3.89 -14.63
C PRO A 11 18.69 2.43 -14.39
N ILE A 12 18.35 1.54 -15.32
CA ILE A 12 18.64 0.09 -15.28
C ILE A 12 19.67 -0.24 -16.35
N LEU A 13 20.73 -0.97 -15.98
CA LEU A 13 21.74 -1.50 -16.90
C LEU A 13 21.39 -2.90 -17.39
N ASP A 14 20.94 -3.76 -16.49
CA ASP A 14 20.62 -5.17 -16.77
C ASP A 14 19.56 -5.68 -15.79
N ILE A 15 18.79 -6.69 -16.21
CA ILE A 15 17.80 -7.38 -15.38
C ILE A 15 18.03 -8.89 -15.53
N GLN A 16 18.22 -9.58 -14.41
CA GLN A 16 18.37 -11.03 -14.35
C GLN A 16 17.28 -11.57 -13.43
N ASP A 17 16.27 -12.21 -14.01
CA ASP A 17 15.05 -12.63 -13.32
C ASP A 17 14.34 -11.44 -12.62
N ASN A 18 14.38 -11.38 -11.29
CA ASN A 18 13.84 -10.28 -10.47
C ASN A 18 14.94 -9.38 -9.87
N VAL A 19 16.19 -9.54 -10.31
CA VAL A 19 17.36 -8.78 -9.86
C VAL A 19 17.69 -7.71 -10.89
N VAL A 20 17.68 -6.45 -10.44
CA VAL A 20 17.99 -5.27 -11.25
C VAL A 20 19.39 -4.79 -10.92
N PHE A 21 20.22 -4.66 -11.95
CA PHE A 21 21.52 -3.99 -11.86
C PHE A 21 21.34 -2.54 -12.31
N ALA A 22 21.32 -1.62 -11.34
CA ALA A 22 21.08 -0.21 -11.59
C ALA A 22 22.31 0.52 -12.15
N SER A 23 22.10 1.63 -12.83
CA SER A 23 23.17 2.45 -13.41
C SER A 23 24.10 3.06 -12.37
N ASN A 24 23.64 3.28 -11.14
CA ASN A 24 24.50 3.72 -10.03
C ASN A 24 25.27 2.57 -9.34
N GLY A 25 25.18 1.34 -9.85
CA GLY A 25 25.84 0.16 -9.28
C GLY A 25 25.10 -0.50 -8.11
N ASN A 26 23.90 -0.02 -7.79
CA ASN A 26 23.03 -0.71 -6.85
C ASN A 26 22.49 -2.02 -7.45
N VAL A 27 22.28 -3.01 -6.58
CA VAL A 27 21.57 -4.25 -6.94
C VAL A 27 20.23 -4.23 -6.23
N VAL A 28 19.13 -4.41 -6.96
CA VAL A 28 17.77 -4.32 -6.40
C VAL A 28 17.01 -5.61 -6.68
N LEU A 29 16.40 -6.22 -5.66
CA LEU A 29 15.42 -7.28 -5.84
C LEU A 29 14.01 -6.69 -5.70
N GLY A 30 13.16 -6.90 -6.70
CA GLY A 30 11.80 -6.38 -6.75
C GLY A 30 10.73 -7.45 -6.57
N TYR A 31 9.72 -7.15 -5.74
CA TYR A 31 8.57 -8.01 -5.49
C TYR A 31 7.26 -7.21 -5.51
N ARG A 32 6.20 -7.80 -6.04
CA ARG A 32 4.81 -7.34 -5.83
C ARG A 32 4.27 -7.95 -4.55
N VAL A 33 3.57 -7.15 -3.74
CA VAL A 33 2.99 -7.58 -2.47
C VAL A 33 1.47 -7.68 -2.59
N SER A 34 0.91 -8.84 -2.28
CA SER A 34 -0.51 -9.05 -2.08
C SER A 34 -0.84 -8.85 -0.60
N LEU A 35 -1.48 -7.72 -0.31
CA LEU A 35 -1.98 -7.39 1.03
C LEU A 35 -3.44 -7.87 1.23
N PRO A 36 -3.89 -8.01 2.49
CA PRO A 36 -5.31 -8.19 2.86
C PRO A 36 -6.24 -7.08 2.35
N GLU A 37 -7.53 -7.38 2.17
CA GLU A 37 -8.54 -6.39 1.76
C GLU A 37 -8.76 -5.36 2.90
N ILE A 38 -8.99 -4.10 2.55
CA ILE A 38 -9.33 -3.06 3.53
C ILE A 38 -10.56 -3.48 4.36
N TYR A 39 -10.56 -3.15 5.65
CA TYR A 39 -11.59 -3.54 6.62
C TYR A 39 -11.72 -5.04 6.91
N SER A 40 -10.72 -5.85 6.54
CA SER A 40 -10.67 -7.29 6.87
C SER A 40 -9.79 -7.66 8.06
N LEU A 41 -9.03 -6.69 8.61
CA LEU A 41 -8.04 -6.91 9.67
C LEU A 41 -8.57 -6.42 11.03
N SER A 42 -8.42 -7.25 12.06
CA SER A 42 -8.57 -6.87 13.46
C SER A 42 -7.27 -6.25 14.02
N GLU A 43 -7.34 -5.67 15.23
CA GLU A 43 -6.16 -5.19 15.96
C GLU A 43 -5.04 -6.24 16.03
N LYS A 44 -5.40 -7.45 16.49
CA LYS A 44 -4.47 -8.58 16.56
C LYS A 44 -3.90 -8.95 15.20
N ASP A 45 -4.69 -8.80 14.13
CA ASP A 45 -4.16 -9.07 12.79
C ASP A 45 -3.07 -8.07 12.40
N PHE A 46 -3.20 -6.78 12.76
CA PHE A 46 -2.16 -5.79 12.56
C PHE A 46 -0.91 -6.08 13.38
N GLU A 47 -1.04 -6.54 14.62
CA GLU A 47 0.09 -6.98 15.46
C GLU A 47 0.83 -8.18 14.84
N ASP A 48 0.09 -9.18 14.35
CA ASP A 48 0.68 -10.35 13.68
C ASP A 48 1.45 -9.94 12.40
N LEU A 49 0.90 -9.00 11.61
CA LEU A 49 1.54 -8.47 10.41
C LEU A 49 2.81 -7.69 10.77
N HIS A 50 2.73 -6.83 11.78
CA HIS A 50 3.88 -6.09 12.31
C HIS A 50 5.00 -7.02 12.75
N ALA A 51 4.67 -8.05 13.53
CA ALA A 51 5.61 -9.06 13.96
C ALA A 51 6.22 -9.82 12.77
N SER A 52 5.42 -10.14 11.76
CA SER A 52 5.89 -10.81 10.54
C SER A 52 6.91 -9.97 9.77
N TRP A 53 6.62 -8.68 9.57
CA TRP A 53 7.55 -7.74 8.95
C TRP A 53 8.85 -7.58 9.75
N PHE A 54 8.74 -7.46 11.08
CA PHE A 54 9.89 -7.33 11.95
C PHE A 54 10.81 -8.54 11.87
N GLN A 55 10.25 -9.75 11.94
CA GLN A 55 11.03 -10.99 11.85
C GLN A 55 11.70 -11.17 10.48
N ALA A 56 11.02 -10.78 9.40
CA ALA A 56 11.58 -10.84 8.05
C ALA A 56 12.77 -9.87 7.87
N PHE A 57 12.68 -8.66 8.43
CA PHE A 57 13.67 -7.61 8.16
C PHE A 57 14.81 -7.57 9.18
N LYS A 58 14.62 -8.04 10.41
CA LYS A 58 15.65 -7.94 11.46
C LYS A 58 16.93 -8.70 11.15
N SER A 59 16.87 -9.79 10.36
CA SER A 59 18.01 -10.64 10.02
C SER A 59 18.76 -10.21 8.76
N LEU A 60 18.23 -9.25 7.99
CA LEU A 60 18.86 -8.81 6.75
C LEU A 60 20.24 -8.17 7.00
N PRO A 61 21.21 -8.31 6.07
CA PRO A 61 22.56 -7.79 6.26
C PRO A 61 22.59 -6.27 6.49
N ALA A 62 23.54 -5.80 7.29
CA ALA A 62 23.77 -4.37 7.46
C ALA A 62 24.18 -3.72 6.12
N GLY A 63 23.68 -2.51 5.87
CA GLY A 63 23.82 -1.78 4.61
C GLY A 63 22.69 -2.05 3.61
N THR A 64 21.75 -2.96 3.91
CA THR A 64 20.55 -3.18 3.09
C THR A 64 19.61 -1.97 3.22
N VAL A 65 19.05 -1.51 2.10
CA VAL A 65 17.94 -0.56 2.08
C VAL A 65 16.68 -1.31 1.66
N ILE A 66 15.63 -1.23 2.46
CA ILE A 66 14.31 -1.79 2.16
C ILE A 66 13.41 -0.65 1.75
N GLN A 67 12.70 -0.77 0.64
CA GLN A 67 11.66 0.18 0.27
C GLN A 67 10.35 -0.57 0.06
N LYS A 68 9.35 -0.23 0.87
CA LYS A 68 7.95 -0.55 0.60
C LYS A 68 7.33 0.64 -0.11
N GLN A 69 6.73 0.39 -1.28
CA GLN A 69 6.08 1.43 -2.07
C GLN A 69 4.64 1.04 -2.36
N ASP A 70 3.70 1.90 -1.97
CA ASP A 70 2.27 1.72 -2.17
C ASP A 70 1.78 2.79 -3.15
N SER A 71 1.37 2.37 -4.35
CA SER A 71 0.95 3.25 -5.45
C SER A 71 -0.57 3.23 -5.58
N TYR A 72 -1.15 4.42 -5.56
CA TYR A 72 -2.59 4.66 -5.65
C TYR A 72 -2.90 5.51 -6.87
N ARG A 73 -3.78 5.01 -7.74
CA ARG A 73 -4.16 5.66 -8.99
C ARG A 73 -5.65 5.71 -9.15
N LYS A 74 -6.20 6.87 -9.48
CA LYS A 74 -7.60 7.01 -9.89
C LYS A 74 -7.79 6.21 -11.18
N SER A 75 -8.81 5.36 -11.17
CA SER A 75 -9.15 4.50 -12.29
C SER A 75 -10.66 4.46 -12.46
N THR A 76 -11.12 3.85 -13.54
CA THR A 76 -12.54 3.72 -13.86
C THR A 76 -12.94 2.26 -13.96
N TYR A 77 -14.06 1.91 -13.34
CA TYR A 77 -14.59 0.56 -13.38
C TYR A 77 -15.19 0.27 -14.77
N THR A 78 -14.61 -0.67 -15.51
CA THR A 78 -14.99 -0.94 -16.92
C THR A 78 -16.33 -1.66 -17.06
N ALA A 79 -16.76 -2.40 -16.02
CA ALA A 79 -17.93 -3.28 -16.01
C ALA A 79 -17.90 -4.44 -17.02
N GLU A 80 -16.78 -4.69 -17.70
CA GLU A 80 -16.69 -5.70 -18.76
C GLU A 80 -16.90 -7.13 -18.25
N GLU A 81 -16.51 -7.41 -17.01
CA GLU A 81 -16.70 -8.70 -16.36
C GLU A 81 -18.14 -8.93 -15.85
N LEU A 82 -19.01 -7.90 -15.91
CA LEU A 82 -20.39 -8.05 -15.47
C LEU A 82 -21.26 -8.71 -16.55
N PRO A 83 -22.15 -9.64 -16.16
CA PRO A 83 -23.16 -10.18 -17.07
C PRO A 83 -24.04 -9.07 -17.65
N LYS A 84 -24.55 -9.29 -18.88
CA LYS A 84 -25.34 -8.29 -19.63
C LYS A 84 -26.45 -8.90 -20.47
N ASP A 85 -26.93 -10.09 -20.12
CA ASP A 85 -27.89 -10.85 -20.92
C ASP A 85 -29.33 -10.44 -20.59
N THR A 86 -29.66 -10.37 -19.29
CA THR A 86 -31.00 -10.03 -18.82
C THR A 86 -31.22 -8.51 -18.70
N PHE A 87 -32.48 -8.11 -18.51
CA PHE A 87 -32.86 -6.72 -18.27
C PHE A 87 -32.12 -6.10 -17.08
N LEU A 88 -32.14 -6.76 -15.92
CA LEU A 88 -31.50 -6.23 -14.72
C LEU A 88 -29.97 -6.28 -14.81
N GLN A 89 -29.40 -7.27 -15.51
CA GLN A 89 -27.95 -7.35 -15.74
C GLN A 89 -27.46 -6.16 -16.56
N LYS A 90 -28.17 -5.83 -17.64
CA LYS A 90 -27.89 -4.62 -18.44
C LYS A 90 -27.99 -3.35 -17.61
N ALA A 91 -29.01 -3.24 -16.74
CA ALA A 91 -29.15 -2.09 -15.84
C ALA A 91 -27.99 -1.98 -14.84
N THR A 92 -27.59 -3.09 -14.20
CA THR A 92 -26.43 -3.15 -13.30
C THR A 92 -25.14 -2.76 -14.02
N HIS A 93 -24.89 -3.31 -15.21
CA HIS A 93 -23.73 -2.96 -16.03
C HIS A 93 -23.67 -1.46 -16.34
N HIS A 94 -24.78 -0.85 -16.82
CA HIS A 94 -24.81 0.58 -17.13
C HIS A 94 -24.64 1.47 -15.89
N TYR A 95 -25.15 1.06 -14.73
CA TYR A 95 -25.09 1.86 -13.51
C TYR A 95 -23.67 1.97 -12.93
N PHE A 96 -22.86 0.91 -13.06
CA PHE A 96 -21.51 0.87 -12.49
C PHE A 96 -20.40 1.20 -13.49
N LYS A 97 -20.68 1.10 -14.80
CA LYS A 97 -19.70 1.46 -15.84
C LYS A 97 -19.18 2.89 -15.65
N ASN A 98 -17.87 3.05 -15.77
CA ASN A 98 -17.13 4.31 -15.61
C ASN A 98 -17.17 4.90 -14.19
N ARG A 99 -17.57 4.12 -13.17
CA ARG A 99 -17.46 4.57 -11.78
C ARG A 99 -16.00 4.74 -11.40
N GLU A 100 -15.64 5.91 -10.89
CA GLU A 100 -14.29 6.19 -10.42
C GLU A 100 -13.99 5.45 -9.12
N TYR A 101 -12.77 4.94 -9.00
CA TYR A 101 -12.26 4.32 -7.78
C TYR A 101 -10.75 4.48 -7.69
N LEU A 102 -10.19 4.31 -6.51
CA LEU A 102 -8.74 4.33 -6.31
C LEU A 102 -8.17 2.90 -6.38
N GLN A 103 -7.33 2.63 -7.38
CA GLN A 103 -6.60 1.37 -7.52
C GLN A 103 -5.29 1.41 -6.73
N HIS A 104 -5.04 0.40 -5.89
CA HIS A 104 -3.82 0.25 -5.10
C HIS A 104 -2.95 -0.91 -5.60
N GLN A 105 -1.65 -0.66 -5.74
CA GLN A 105 -0.61 -1.66 -5.97
C GLN A 105 0.54 -1.49 -4.98
N SER A 106 0.95 -2.58 -4.33
CA SER A 106 2.02 -2.58 -3.33
C SER A 106 3.26 -3.33 -3.85
N TYR A 107 4.42 -2.72 -3.64
CA TYR A 107 5.72 -3.23 -4.06
C TYR A 107 6.71 -3.24 -2.88
N LEU A 108 7.61 -4.21 -2.90
CA LEU A 108 8.69 -4.35 -1.94
C LEU A 108 10.01 -4.51 -2.68
N PHE A 109 10.94 -3.61 -2.41
CA PHE A 109 12.27 -3.59 -3.01
C PHE A 109 13.34 -3.74 -1.94
N PHE A 110 14.32 -4.60 -2.20
CA PHE A 110 15.53 -4.72 -1.39
C PHE A 110 16.72 -4.24 -2.21
N VAL A 111 17.41 -3.23 -1.71
CA VAL A 111 18.50 -2.55 -2.41
C VAL A 111 19.79 -2.83 -1.66
N LEU A 112 20.79 -3.35 -2.39
CA LEU A 112 22.18 -3.44 -1.96
C LEU A 112 22.96 -2.30 -2.65
N PRO A 113 23.35 -1.25 -1.91
CA PRO A 113 24.09 -0.13 -2.47
C PRO A 113 25.47 -0.53 -3.01
N LEU A 114 26.00 0.22 -3.99
CA LEU A 114 27.39 0.06 -4.47
C LEU A 114 28.38 0.24 -3.31
N ASP A 115 28.30 1.39 -2.63
CA ASP A 115 29.08 1.69 -1.44
C ASP A 115 28.33 1.25 -0.17
N LYS A 116 28.98 0.42 0.66
CA LYS A 116 28.46 0.03 2.00
C LYS A 116 28.26 1.25 2.93
N HIS A 117 28.81 2.40 2.56
CA HIS A 117 28.60 3.64 3.28
C HIS A 117 27.38 4.36 2.73
N LEU A 118 26.27 4.19 3.46
CA LEU A 118 25.02 4.94 3.32
C LEU A 118 25.19 6.42 3.72
N LYS A 119 26.13 7.12 3.08
CA LYS A 119 26.41 8.54 3.24
C LYS A 119 26.34 9.19 1.85
N ALA A 120 25.14 9.42 1.35
CA ALA A 120 25.00 10.25 0.17
C ALA A 120 25.35 11.70 0.54
N SER A 121 26.25 12.33 -0.22
CA SER A 121 26.35 13.79 -0.23
C SER A 121 25.00 14.35 -0.68
N LYS A 122 24.52 15.46 -0.08
CA LYS A 122 23.19 16.05 -0.34
C LYS A 122 22.79 16.14 -1.82
N TYR A 123 23.76 16.26 -2.73
CA TYR A 123 23.51 16.32 -4.15
C TYR A 123 24.12 15.11 -4.89
N VAL A 124 23.28 14.18 -5.32
CA VAL A 124 23.62 13.16 -6.31
C VAL A 124 22.61 13.27 -7.47
N ASN A 125 23.09 13.56 -8.68
CA ASN A 125 22.25 13.49 -9.87
C ASN A 125 22.07 12.01 -10.28
N PRO A 126 20.86 11.43 -10.19
CA PRO A 126 20.65 10.00 -10.44
C PRO A 126 20.84 9.58 -11.91
N PHE A 127 20.83 10.53 -12.85
CA PHE A 127 20.98 10.27 -14.29
C PHE A 127 22.30 10.80 -14.86
N ARG A 128 23.36 10.88 -14.05
CA ARG A 128 24.68 11.26 -14.56
C ARG A 128 25.22 10.14 -15.47
N LYS A 129 25.94 10.53 -16.52
CA LYS A 129 26.67 9.61 -17.41
C LYS A 129 27.56 8.71 -16.56
N THR A 130 27.23 7.42 -16.55
CA THR A 130 27.97 6.38 -15.83
C THR A 130 29.40 6.31 -16.36
N GLU A 131 30.38 6.24 -15.47
CA GLU A 131 31.72 5.85 -15.87
C GLU A 131 31.65 4.42 -16.41
N LYS A 132 32.20 4.19 -17.61
CA LYS A 132 32.27 2.87 -18.23
C LYS A 132 33.01 1.92 -17.27
N GLY A 133 32.29 1.09 -16.53
CA GLY A 133 32.91 0.14 -15.59
C GLY A 133 32.14 -0.21 -14.33
N ILE A 134 31.02 0.44 -13.99
CA ILE A 134 30.20 0.06 -12.84
C ILE A 134 29.33 -1.17 -13.18
N HIS A 135 29.98 -2.29 -13.42
CA HIS A 135 29.32 -3.60 -13.46
C HIS A 135 29.71 -4.33 -12.17
N LYS A 136 28.83 -4.35 -11.18
CA LYS A 136 28.90 -5.40 -10.16
C LYS A 136 28.62 -6.71 -10.88
N LYS A 137 29.67 -7.49 -11.14
CA LYS A 137 29.47 -8.91 -11.44
C LYS A 137 28.78 -9.56 -10.24
N LEU A 138 28.10 -10.68 -10.47
CA LEU A 138 27.45 -11.50 -9.45
C LEU A 138 28.51 -12.13 -8.52
N ASP A 139 29.10 -11.28 -7.70
CA ASP A 139 30.14 -11.60 -6.73
C ASP A 139 29.56 -12.28 -5.50
N HIS A 140 30.43 -12.65 -4.57
CA HIS A 140 30.03 -13.31 -3.33
C HIS A 140 29.02 -12.49 -2.52
N GLN A 141 29.23 -11.17 -2.44
CA GLN A 141 28.39 -10.28 -1.64
C GLN A 141 26.98 -10.17 -2.23
N VAL A 142 26.86 -10.08 -3.55
CA VAL A 142 25.56 -10.07 -4.23
C VAL A 142 24.81 -11.37 -3.98
N ARG A 143 25.50 -12.53 -4.02
CA ARG A 143 24.87 -13.84 -3.76
C ARG A 143 24.39 -13.98 -2.31
N GLU A 144 25.20 -13.56 -1.33
CA GLU A 144 24.80 -13.56 0.08
C GLU A 144 23.58 -12.66 0.31
N PHE A 145 23.56 -11.48 -0.32
CA PHE A 145 22.43 -10.57 -0.24
C PHE A 145 21.15 -11.18 -0.83
N ILE A 146 21.23 -11.77 -2.03
CA ILE A 146 20.10 -12.46 -2.66
C ILE A 146 19.60 -13.60 -1.77
N GLY A 147 20.51 -14.39 -1.19
CA GLY A 147 20.17 -15.45 -0.23
C GLY A 147 19.38 -14.93 0.97
N ALA A 148 19.90 -13.89 1.63
CA ALA A 148 19.23 -13.30 2.80
C ALA A 148 17.86 -12.68 2.47
N VAL A 149 17.72 -12.07 1.29
CA VAL A 149 16.42 -11.55 0.83
C VAL A 149 15.44 -12.68 0.54
N ASN A 150 15.88 -13.76 -0.08
CA ASN A 150 15.05 -14.93 -0.35
C ASN A 150 14.57 -15.61 0.95
N ASP A 151 15.41 -15.66 1.98
CA ASP A 151 15.02 -16.16 3.31
C ASP A 151 13.93 -15.27 3.95
N ALA A 152 14.12 -13.93 3.89
CA ALA A 152 13.15 -12.97 4.39
C ALA A 152 11.80 -13.06 3.65
N VAL A 153 11.84 -13.16 2.32
CA VAL A 153 10.66 -13.32 1.45
C VAL A 153 9.94 -14.64 1.72
N SER A 154 10.69 -15.72 1.90
CA SER A 154 10.13 -17.03 2.26
C SER A 154 9.43 -16.97 3.62
N PHE A 155 10.02 -16.28 4.59
CA PHE A 155 9.39 -16.04 5.89
C PHE A 155 8.07 -15.26 5.74
N ILE A 156 8.04 -14.17 4.95
CA ILE A 156 6.82 -13.39 4.71
C ILE A 156 5.73 -14.27 4.08
N ASN A 157 6.07 -15.07 3.07
CA ASN A 157 5.10 -15.94 2.39
C ASN A 157 4.53 -17.05 3.30
N ASN A 158 5.25 -17.40 4.37
CA ASN A 158 4.75 -18.34 5.38
C ASN A 158 3.77 -17.71 6.38
N SER A 159 3.66 -16.37 6.45
CA SER A 159 2.79 -15.64 7.40
C SER A 159 1.27 -15.76 7.14
N ARG A 160 0.85 -16.48 6.09
CA ARG A 160 -0.54 -16.72 5.61
C ARG A 160 -1.35 -15.49 5.18
N LYS A 161 -1.08 -14.30 5.73
CA LYS A 161 -1.85 -13.07 5.47
C LYS A 161 -1.28 -12.21 4.34
N ILE A 162 0.03 -12.31 4.08
CA ILE A 162 0.71 -11.57 3.02
C ILE A 162 1.41 -12.57 2.10
N ASN A 163 1.36 -12.28 0.80
CA ASN A 163 2.13 -13.01 -0.20
C ASN A 163 2.95 -12.02 -1.03
N THR A 164 4.14 -12.43 -1.40
CA THR A 164 5.08 -11.67 -2.22
C THR A 164 5.43 -12.48 -3.46
N PHE A 165 5.45 -11.80 -4.60
CA PHE A 165 5.71 -12.40 -5.91
C PHE A 165 6.87 -11.67 -6.57
N PRO A 166 7.93 -12.37 -7.02
CA PRO A 166 9.04 -11.72 -7.71
C PRO A 166 8.54 -10.99 -8.96
N LEU A 167 9.03 -9.78 -9.19
CA LEU A 167 8.74 -9.02 -10.41
C LEU A 167 9.59 -9.56 -11.56
N GLY A 168 8.97 -10.00 -12.65
CA GLY A 168 9.69 -10.35 -13.86
C GLY A 168 10.23 -9.12 -14.60
N GLN A 169 11.10 -9.36 -15.57
CA GLN A 169 11.74 -8.30 -16.36
C GLN A 169 10.74 -7.32 -17.01
N GLU A 170 9.69 -7.84 -17.63
CA GLU A 170 8.65 -7.00 -18.27
C GLU A 170 7.96 -6.08 -17.24
N ALA A 171 7.59 -6.62 -16.08
CA ALA A 171 6.94 -5.86 -15.01
C ALA A 171 7.86 -4.77 -14.41
N ILE A 172 9.18 -5.04 -14.31
CA ILE A 172 10.17 -4.06 -13.85
C ILE A 172 10.31 -2.91 -14.85
N LEU A 173 10.35 -3.24 -16.15
CA LEU A 173 10.43 -2.25 -17.23
C LEU A 173 9.14 -1.41 -17.30
N GLU A 174 7.97 -2.04 -17.21
CA GLU A 174 6.66 -1.37 -17.18
C GLU A 174 6.53 -0.46 -15.96
N TYR A 175 6.95 -0.91 -14.77
CA TYR A 175 6.99 -0.10 -13.56
C TYR A 175 7.88 1.13 -13.74
N THR A 176 9.08 0.94 -14.30
CA THR A 176 10.07 2.00 -14.53
C THR A 176 9.56 3.01 -15.55
N HIS A 177 9.00 2.53 -16.66
CA HIS A 177 8.38 3.36 -17.68
C HIS A 177 7.21 4.14 -17.08
N SER A 178 6.27 3.48 -16.41
CA SER A 178 5.12 4.13 -15.77
C SER A 178 5.53 5.24 -14.80
N TYR A 179 6.54 5.00 -13.95
CA TYR A 179 7.01 5.98 -12.98
C TYR A 179 7.56 7.26 -13.66
N PHE A 180 8.42 7.10 -14.67
CA PHE A 180 9.02 8.24 -15.35
C PHE A 180 8.18 8.82 -16.50
N ASN A 181 7.14 8.10 -16.94
CA ASN A 181 6.08 8.57 -17.83
C ASN A 181 4.93 9.24 -17.06
N GLY A 182 5.07 9.39 -15.74
CA GLY A 182 4.06 10.03 -14.90
C GLY A 182 2.72 9.33 -14.94
N PHE A 183 2.72 8.01 -15.14
CA PHE A 183 1.54 7.14 -15.21
C PHE A 183 0.55 7.42 -16.35
N HIS A 184 0.99 8.08 -17.44
CA HIS A 184 0.24 8.13 -18.68
C HIS A 184 0.22 6.73 -19.34
N GLN A 185 -0.94 6.31 -19.85
CA GLN A 185 -1.09 5.00 -20.51
C GLN A 185 -1.05 5.10 -22.04
N ASP A 186 -1.61 6.17 -22.62
CA ASP A 186 -1.83 6.26 -24.07
C ASP A 186 -0.68 6.94 -24.83
N VAL A 187 0.26 7.57 -24.12
CA VAL A 187 1.31 8.39 -24.74
C VAL A 187 2.59 8.38 -23.92
N ASP A 188 3.73 8.36 -24.61
CA ASP A 188 5.03 8.65 -24.02
C ASP A 188 5.20 10.16 -23.87
N THR A 189 5.57 10.61 -22.67
CA THR A 189 5.73 12.02 -22.35
C THR A 189 7.04 12.32 -21.64
N ASP A 190 7.37 13.61 -21.58
CA ASP A 190 8.65 14.08 -21.06
C ASP A 190 8.54 14.52 -19.60
N ILE A 191 9.53 14.12 -18.79
CA ILE A 191 9.76 14.69 -17.46
C ILE A 191 10.52 16.02 -17.56
N ARG A 192 9.93 17.05 -16.94
CA ARG A 192 10.47 18.41 -16.83
C ARG A 192 10.69 18.75 -15.36
N LEU A 193 11.97 18.95 -15.02
CA LEU A 193 12.40 19.40 -13.71
C LEU A 193 12.85 20.86 -13.80
N ASP A 194 11.96 21.79 -13.44
CA ASP A 194 12.21 23.23 -13.54
C ASP A 194 12.06 23.94 -12.19
N GLN A 195 12.11 25.27 -12.16
CA GLN A 195 11.94 26.02 -10.92
C GLN A 195 10.50 25.93 -10.37
N LYS A 196 9.50 25.70 -11.23
CA LYS A 196 8.09 25.57 -10.84
C LYS A 196 7.83 24.22 -10.18
N GLY A 197 8.52 23.16 -10.61
CA GLY A 197 8.56 21.88 -9.90
C GLY A 197 8.85 20.70 -10.79
N ILE A 198 8.08 19.63 -10.57
CA ILE A 198 8.15 18.39 -11.32
C ILE A 198 6.88 18.33 -12.17
N ALA A 199 7.04 18.25 -13.48
CA ALA A 199 5.95 18.04 -14.41
C ALA A 199 6.30 16.89 -15.36
N ILE A 200 5.39 15.94 -15.54
CA ILE A 200 5.55 14.82 -16.48
C ILE A 200 4.29 14.80 -17.33
N GLY A 201 4.40 15.18 -18.61
CA GLY A 201 3.22 15.50 -19.41
C GLY A 201 2.41 16.66 -18.82
N ASP A 202 1.12 16.41 -18.60
CA ASP A 202 0.18 17.32 -17.94
C ASP A 202 0.10 17.11 -16.41
N HIS A 203 0.71 16.04 -15.88
CA HIS A 203 0.75 15.77 -14.45
C HIS A 203 1.80 16.64 -13.75
N HIS A 204 1.37 17.35 -12.72
CA HIS A 204 2.21 18.11 -11.81
C HIS A 204 2.39 17.34 -10.50
N PHE A 205 3.63 17.19 -10.02
CA PHE A 205 3.95 16.42 -8.82
C PHE A 205 4.45 17.32 -7.68
N ASP A 206 4.08 16.96 -6.45
CA ASP A 206 4.65 17.53 -5.23
C ASP A 206 4.87 16.42 -4.17
N VAL A 207 5.60 16.75 -3.10
CA VAL A 207 6.05 15.78 -2.11
C VAL A 207 5.89 16.31 -0.69
N LEU A 208 5.45 15.46 0.24
CA LEU A 208 5.54 15.67 1.68
C LEU A 208 6.33 14.51 2.30
N ALA A 209 7.04 14.76 3.40
CA ALA A 209 7.90 13.74 4.00
C ALA A 209 8.01 13.80 5.52
N ILE A 210 8.32 12.66 6.10
CA ILE A 210 8.74 12.46 7.48
C ILE A 210 10.20 12.04 7.40
N ASN A 211 11.08 13.00 7.65
CA ASN A 211 12.50 12.90 7.36
C ASN A 211 13.38 13.06 8.62
N SER A 212 12.80 13.36 9.78
CA SER A 212 13.52 13.51 11.04
C SER A 212 12.68 13.06 12.22
N GLU A 213 13.33 12.78 13.35
CA GLU A 213 12.67 12.37 14.60
C GLU A 213 11.80 13.50 15.19
N GLN A 214 12.04 14.74 14.76
CA GLN A 214 11.26 15.91 15.17
C GLN A 214 9.87 15.93 14.54
N CYS A 215 9.66 15.15 13.48
CA CYS A 215 8.37 15.00 12.83
C CYS A 215 7.39 14.15 13.65
N PHE A 216 7.83 13.42 14.68
CA PHE A 216 6.98 12.57 15.52
C PHE A 216 6.69 13.26 16.87
N GLY A 217 5.42 13.28 17.27
CA GLY A 217 5.00 13.67 18.62
C GLY A 217 4.87 12.47 19.57
N GLU A 218 3.71 11.79 19.58
CA GLU A 218 3.40 10.61 20.40
C GLU A 218 3.95 9.27 19.86
N SER A 219 3.68 8.17 20.58
CA SER A 219 4.12 6.81 20.22
C SER A 219 3.32 6.23 19.06
N LEU A 220 4.02 5.79 18.01
CA LEU A 220 3.42 5.04 16.90
C LEU A 220 2.89 3.67 17.34
N GLN A 221 1.77 3.25 16.75
CA GLN A 221 1.12 1.96 17.00
C GLN A 221 0.97 1.17 15.69
N SER A 222 0.79 -0.15 15.76
CA SER A 222 0.56 -0.99 14.57
C SER A 222 -0.81 -0.70 13.92
N SER A 223 -1.79 -0.30 14.72
CA SER A 223 -3.14 0.08 14.31
C SER A 223 -3.68 1.20 15.19
N LYS A 224 -4.72 1.89 14.73
CA LYS A 224 -5.51 2.85 15.50
C LYS A 224 -7.00 2.51 15.40
N VAL A 225 -7.80 3.05 16.31
CA VAL A 225 -9.26 2.95 16.24
C VAL A 225 -9.74 3.73 15.01
N ASN A 226 -10.69 3.13 14.28
CA ASN A 226 -11.44 3.79 13.23
C ASN A 226 -12.77 4.28 13.84
N GLU A 227 -12.84 5.58 14.11
CA GLU A 227 -14.01 6.21 14.73
C GLU A 227 -15.28 6.10 13.88
N LYS A 228 -15.15 6.02 12.54
CA LYS A 228 -16.30 5.93 11.62
C LYS A 228 -17.03 4.59 11.73
N PHE A 229 -16.33 3.52 12.06
CA PHE A 229 -16.90 2.17 12.15
C PHE A 229 -17.00 1.65 13.59
N THR A 230 -16.50 2.39 14.56
CA THR A 230 -16.57 2.02 15.98
C THR A 230 -17.90 2.45 16.59
N SER A 231 -18.39 1.67 17.55
CA SER A 231 -19.55 2.00 18.38
C SER A 231 -19.29 1.59 19.83
N ASP A 232 -20.19 1.95 20.75
CA ASP A 232 -20.08 1.57 22.17
C ASP A 232 -20.00 0.04 22.40
N GLN A 233 -20.47 -0.76 21.44
CA GLN A 233 -20.51 -2.22 21.56
C GLN A 233 -19.29 -2.93 20.95
N PHE A 234 -18.56 -2.28 20.04
CA PHE A 234 -17.41 -2.88 19.38
C PHE A 234 -16.44 -1.84 18.83
N THR A 235 -15.15 -2.14 18.92
CA THR A 235 -14.06 -1.31 18.39
C THR A 235 -13.62 -1.85 17.03
N PHE A 236 -13.57 -0.95 16.03
CA PHE A 236 -13.07 -1.28 14.70
C PHE A 236 -11.68 -0.66 14.51
N HIS A 237 -10.72 -1.45 14.03
CA HIS A 237 -9.34 -1.00 13.85
C HIS A 237 -8.99 -0.76 12.39
N GLN A 238 -8.03 0.14 12.18
CA GLN A 238 -7.38 0.42 10.91
C GLN A 238 -5.86 0.56 11.13
N GLY A 239 -5.08 0.38 10.08
CA GLY A 239 -3.64 0.64 10.12
C GLY A 239 -3.34 2.08 10.49
N PHE A 240 -2.19 2.31 11.11
CA PHE A 240 -1.87 3.61 11.70
C PHE A 240 -1.90 4.76 10.68
N ILE A 241 -1.38 4.53 9.47
CA ILE A 241 -1.37 5.51 8.37
C ILE A 241 -2.40 5.22 7.27
N ASP A 242 -3.42 4.38 7.52
CA ASP A 242 -4.38 3.97 6.49
C ASP A 242 -5.18 5.15 5.89
N GLY A 243 -5.35 6.23 6.65
CA GLY A 243 -5.95 7.49 6.18
C GLY A 243 -5.19 8.14 5.02
N LEU A 244 -3.90 7.84 4.88
CA LEU A 244 -3.09 8.26 3.74
C LEU A 244 -3.19 7.33 2.54
N GLY A 245 -3.81 6.15 2.68
CA GLY A 245 -3.94 5.15 1.62
C GLY A 245 -5.23 5.30 0.81
N LEU A 246 -6.12 4.29 0.90
CA LEU A 246 -7.37 4.29 0.12
C LEU A 246 -8.35 5.41 0.50
N ASP A 247 -8.22 5.99 1.68
CA ASP A 247 -9.09 7.06 2.18
C ASP A 247 -8.70 8.46 1.63
N LEU A 248 -7.50 8.62 1.08
CA LEU A 248 -7.03 9.92 0.58
C LEU A 248 -7.76 10.38 -0.68
N GLU A 249 -8.21 9.43 -1.51
CA GLU A 249 -8.92 9.64 -2.78
C GLU A 249 -8.17 10.54 -3.80
N GLU A 250 -6.84 10.51 -3.78
CA GLU A 250 -5.98 11.27 -4.70
C GLU A 250 -4.95 10.35 -5.37
N ASP A 251 -4.42 10.77 -6.51
CA ASP A 251 -3.30 10.08 -7.15
C ASP A 251 -2.00 10.31 -6.36
N HIS A 252 -1.45 9.24 -5.79
CA HIS A 252 -0.28 9.34 -4.93
C HIS A 252 0.50 8.01 -4.78
N ILE A 253 1.71 8.12 -4.27
CA ILE A 253 2.60 7.02 -3.91
C ILE A 253 3.13 7.27 -2.51
N ILE A 254 3.01 6.28 -1.65
CA ILE A 254 3.65 6.27 -0.33
C ILE A 254 4.95 5.46 -0.43
N ASN A 255 6.07 6.07 -0.09
CA ASN A 255 7.38 5.42 -0.03
C ASN A 255 7.82 5.33 1.41
N HIS A 256 7.97 4.11 1.93
CA HIS A 256 8.59 3.85 3.21
C HIS A 256 9.93 3.15 3.01
N ILE A 257 11.02 3.86 3.32
CA ILE A 257 12.39 3.44 3.04
C ILE A 257 13.13 3.26 4.37
N LEU A 258 13.72 2.08 4.57
CA LEU A 258 14.42 1.67 5.78
C LEU A 258 15.87 1.32 5.45
N TYR A 259 16.79 2.07 6.03
CA TYR A 259 18.22 1.86 5.97
C TYR A 259 18.64 1.00 7.16
N LEU A 260 18.96 -0.26 6.88
CA LEU A 260 19.38 -1.22 7.88
C LEU A 260 20.86 -1.04 8.23
N ASP A 261 21.14 -0.15 9.15
CA ASP A 261 22.51 0.14 9.55
C ASP A 261 23.12 -0.90 10.51
N ASP A 262 24.44 -0.78 10.69
CA ASP A 262 25.21 -1.57 11.66
C ASP A 262 24.98 -1.03 13.09
N LYS A 263 24.47 -1.91 13.97
CA LYS A 263 24.17 -1.62 15.38
C LYS A 263 25.41 -1.09 16.13
N HIS A 264 26.58 -1.71 15.93
CA HIS A 264 27.82 -1.30 16.61
C HIS A 264 28.33 0.05 16.13
N LYS A 265 28.19 0.34 14.83
CA LYS A 265 28.54 1.64 14.28
C LYS A 265 27.64 2.75 14.84
N TRP A 266 26.32 2.52 14.90
CA TRP A 266 25.39 3.49 15.47
C TRP A 266 25.63 3.72 16.96
N ARG A 267 25.90 2.67 17.72
CA ARG A 267 26.24 2.80 19.13
C ARG A 267 27.41 3.78 19.32
N LYS A 268 28.51 3.62 18.57
CA LYS A 268 29.66 4.54 18.63
C LYS A 268 29.30 5.97 18.22
N VAL A 269 28.43 6.15 17.21
CA VAL A 269 27.97 7.47 16.76
C VAL A 269 27.13 8.15 17.84
N LEU A 270 26.19 7.43 18.45
CA LEU A 270 25.32 7.94 19.51
C LEU A 270 26.11 8.24 20.78
N GLU A 271 27.04 7.37 21.18
CA GLU A 271 27.95 7.59 22.32
C GLU A 271 28.80 8.85 22.10
N LYS A 272 29.36 9.04 20.90
CA LYS A 272 30.10 10.27 20.55
C LYS A 272 29.20 11.51 20.60
N LYS A 273 27.98 11.42 20.09
CA LYS A 273 27.01 12.53 20.11
C LYS A 273 26.58 12.88 21.55
N ILE A 274 26.44 11.89 22.43
CA ILE A 274 26.24 12.10 23.88
C ILE A 274 27.45 12.82 24.49
N GLU A 275 28.67 12.40 24.15
CA GLU A 275 29.90 13.02 24.65
C GLU A 275 30.02 14.49 24.20
N GLU A 276 29.72 14.78 22.93
CA GLU A 276 29.71 16.15 22.38
C GLU A 276 28.60 17.01 23.02
N LEU A 277 27.39 16.48 23.10
CA LEU A 277 26.25 17.20 23.69
C LEU A 277 26.42 17.41 25.19
N SER A 278 27.02 16.47 25.94
CA SER A 278 27.29 16.62 27.37
C SER A 278 28.35 17.69 27.66
N LYS A 279 29.36 17.83 26.78
CA LYS A 279 30.32 18.95 26.85
C LYS A 279 29.66 20.31 26.59
N SER A 280 28.59 20.34 25.79
CA SER A 280 27.81 21.54 25.45
C SER A 280 26.52 21.73 26.27
N SER A 281 26.18 20.86 27.22
CA SER A 281 24.85 20.81 27.84
C SER A 281 24.51 22.02 28.72
N ASN A 282 25.49 22.89 28.97
CA ASN A 282 25.31 24.20 29.61
C ASN A 282 24.75 25.28 28.65
N PHE A 283 24.63 25.01 27.34
CA PHE A 283 24.29 25.99 26.28
C PHE A 283 22.85 25.92 25.73
N GLY A 284 21.89 25.31 26.45
CA GLY A 284 20.47 25.46 26.10
C GLY A 284 19.55 24.32 26.53
N THR A 285 18.27 24.63 26.75
CA THR A 285 17.23 23.68 27.17
C THR A 285 16.94 22.60 26.11
N GLN A 286 17.03 22.92 24.82
CA GLN A 286 16.84 21.94 23.73
C GLN A 286 17.93 20.86 23.70
N ASN A 287 19.20 21.23 23.92
CA ASN A 287 20.30 20.26 23.92
C ASN A 287 20.15 19.21 25.05
N LYS A 288 19.58 19.61 26.20
CA LYS A 288 19.28 18.69 27.30
C LYS A 288 18.19 17.67 26.92
N VAL A 289 17.14 18.11 26.21
CA VAL A 289 16.08 17.23 25.74
C VAL A 289 16.61 16.23 24.71
N VAL A 290 17.42 16.69 23.75
CA VAL A 290 18.05 15.84 22.74
C VAL A 290 18.99 14.83 23.39
N LEU A 291 19.81 15.25 24.36
CA LEU A 291 20.71 14.36 25.08
C LEU A 291 19.95 13.28 25.87
N LYS A 292 18.84 13.63 26.52
CA LYS A 292 17.96 12.67 27.20
C LYS A 292 17.41 11.62 26.23
N LYS A 293 16.86 12.05 25.09
CA LYS A 293 16.32 11.15 24.06
C LYS A 293 17.39 10.21 23.50
N ILE A 294 18.59 10.72 23.20
CA ILE A 294 19.69 9.89 22.71
C ILE A 294 20.12 8.87 23.76
N GLY A 295 20.18 9.28 25.05
CA GLY A 295 20.48 8.36 26.16
C GLY A 295 19.45 7.22 26.28
N GLU A 296 18.15 7.53 26.16
CA GLU A 296 17.08 6.52 26.17
C GLU A 296 17.22 5.53 25.00
N ILE A 297 17.57 6.02 23.80
CA ILE A 297 17.83 5.16 22.64
C ILE A 297 19.01 4.23 22.91
N VAL A 298 20.13 4.76 23.44
CA VAL A 298 21.32 3.95 23.76
C VAL A 298 21.01 2.89 24.83
N ASN A 299 20.22 3.23 25.85
CA ASN A 299 19.82 2.26 26.87
C ASN A 299 18.97 1.14 26.26
N ARG A 300 17.99 1.45 25.39
CA ARG A 300 17.20 0.43 24.69
C ARG A 300 18.06 -0.49 23.81
N ILE A 301 19.06 0.06 23.12
CA ILE A 301 20.01 -0.73 22.31
C ILE A 301 20.76 -1.76 23.17
N ASN A 302 21.11 -1.37 24.40
CA ASN A 302 21.88 -2.19 25.34
C ASN A 302 21.01 -3.20 26.09
N GLU A 303 19.74 -2.89 26.34
CA GLU A 303 18.81 -3.74 27.09
C GLU A 303 18.09 -4.77 26.20
N ASP A 304 17.81 -4.45 24.93
CA ASP A 304 17.14 -5.34 23.99
C ASP A 304 18.11 -5.77 22.87
N ASP A 305 18.65 -6.98 22.98
CA ASP A 305 19.49 -7.58 21.94
C ASP A 305 18.76 -7.73 20.60
N SER A 306 17.43 -7.82 20.61
CA SER A 306 16.59 -7.88 19.41
C SER A 306 16.31 -6.51 18.80
N SER A 307 16.58 -5.40 19.51
CA SER A 307 16.39 -4.05 18.98
C SER A 307 17.35 -3.78 17.84
N ARG A 308 16.81 -3.23 16.74
CA ARG A 308 17.57 -2.89 15.55
C ARG A 308 17.30 -1.43 15.23
N ILE A 309 18.28 -0.58 15.52
CA ILE A 309 18.23 0.82 15.11
C ILE A 309 18.42 0.89 13.61
N ILE A 310 17.54 1.66 12.98
CA ILE A 310 17.52 1.92 11.56
C ILE A 310 17.48 3.43 11.33
N ARG A 311 17.82 3.82 10.11
CA ARG A 311 17.43 5.11 9.56
C ARG A 311 16.21 4.91 8.68
N GLY A 312 15.16 5.70 8.85
CA GLY A 312 13.95 5.59 8.06
C GLY A 312 13.64 6.88 7.33
N HIS A 313 12.80 6.74 6.30
CA HIS A 313 12.25 7.84 5.52
C HIS A 313 10.84 7.45 5.08
N LEU A 314 9.89 8.34 5.27
CA LEU A 314 8.56 8.20 4.70
C LEU A 314 8.29 9.42 3.84
N ASN A 315 7.91 9.23 2.58
CA ASN A 315 7.40 10.33 1.77
C ASN A 315 6.14 9.94 1.02
N ILE A 316 5.38 10.96 0.67
CA ILE A 316 4.17 10.86 -0.13
C ILE A 316 4.37 11.74 -1.34
N ILE A 317 4.51 11.10 -2.49
CA ILE A 317 4.53 11.75 -3.80
C ILE A 317 3.10 11.78 -4.29
N PHE A 318 2.57 12.95 -4.60
CA PHE A 318 1.20 13.10 -5.10
C PHE A 318 1.17 13.98 -6.33
N TRP A 319 0.19 13.76 -7.21
CA TRP A 319 0.08 14.50 -8.46
C TRP A 319 -1.36 14.82 -8.84
N SER A 320 -1.49 15.78 -9.77
CA SER A 320 -2.74 16.13 -10.41
C SER A 320 -2.45 16.74 -11.79
N GLN A 321 -3.41 16.64 -12.71
CA GLN A 321 -3.39 17.38 -13.99
C GLN A 321 -3.50 18.90 -13.77
N GLN A 322 -4.09 19.34 -12.66
CA GLN A 322 -4.27 20.76 -12.34
C GLN A 322 -3.33 21.15 -11.19
N ALA A 323 -2.37 22.03 -11.49
CA ALA A 323 -1.36 22.46 -10.52
C ALA A 323 -2.00 23.11 -9.27
N GLU A 324 -3.15 23.78 -9.40
CA GLU A 324 -3.87 24.40 -8.29
C GLU A 324 -4.40 23.37 -7.28
N GLN A 325 -4.69 22.14 -7.71
CA GLN A 325 -5.20 21.09 -6.83
C GLN A 325 -4.12 20.55 -5.88
N LEU A 326 -2.84 20.67 -6.22
CA LEU A 326 -1.74 20.19 -5.38
C LEU A 326 -1.75 20.82 -3.98
N GLY A 327 -2.15 22.10 -3.87
CA GLY A 327 -2.29 22.76 -2.58
C GLY A 327 -3.37 22.12 -1.70
N ARG A 328 -4.48 21.71 -2.30
CA ARG A 328 -5.58 21.01 -1.62
C ARG A 328 -5.15 19.61 -1.18
N ILE A 329 -4.50 18.84 -2.07
CA ILE A 329 -4.00 17.50 -1.76
C ILE A 329 -2.96 17.56 -0.62
N ALA A 330 -2.01 18.49 -0.71
CA ALA A 330 -1.03 18.71 0.35
C ALA A 330 -1.68 19.06 1.70
N SER A 331 -2.80 19.80 1.68
CA SER A 331 -3.53 20.16 2.89
C SER A 331 -4.24 18.94 3.50
N LYS A 332 -4.88 18.08 2.68
CA LYS A 332 -5.44 16.80 3.14
C LYS A 332 -4.39 15.93 3.82
N ILE A 333 -3.25 15.71 3.15
CA ILE A 333 -2.14 14.90 3.69
C ILE A 333 -1.61 15.47 5.02
N LYS A 334 -1.47 16.81 5.13
CA LYS A 334 -1.05 17.45 6.39
C LYS A 334 -2.07 17.27 7.51
N THR A 335 -3.37 17.29 7.21
CA THR A 335 -4.42 17.02 8.19
C THR A 335 -4.30 15.58 8.70
N GLU A 336 -4.17 14.60 7.81
CA GLU A 336 -3.97 13.19 8.18
C GLU A 336 -2.74 13.01 9.08
N PHE A 337 -1.59 13.60 8.71
CA PHE A 337 -0.41 13.54 9.57
C PHE A 337 -0.63 14.23 10.92
N LYS A 338 -1.32 15.37 10.95
CA LYS A 338 -1.61 16.09 12.20
C LYS A 338 -2.50 15.27 13.14
N GLU A 339 -3.47 14.52 12.62
CA GLU A 339 -4.30 13.61 13.41
C GLU A 339 -3.49 12.45 14.01
N LEU A 340 -2.37 12.10 13.38
CA LEU A 340 -1.41 11.11 13.89
C LEU A 340 -0.32 11.74 14.79
N ASP A 341 -0.48 13.01 15.17
CA ASP A 341 0.53 13.78 15.90
C ASP A 341 1.90 13.79 15.20
N MET A 342 1.87 13.92 13.87
CA MET A 342 3.05 14.00 13.01
C MET A 342 3.08 15.33 12.25
N LEU A 343 4.25 15.95 12.20
CA LEU A 343 4.48 17.19 11.46
C LEU A 343 5.37 16.93 10.23
N PRO A 344 4.81 16.91 9.01
CA PRO A 344 5.58 16.63 7.82
C PRO A 344 6.47 17.80 7.40
N TYR A 345 7.66 17.47 6.91
CA TYR A 345 8.51 18.36 6.15
C TYR A 345 7.97 18.52 4.73
N TYR A 346 7.96 19.76 4.23
CA TYR A 346 7.50 20.09 2.89
C TYR A 346 8.67 20.57 2.02
N PRO A 347 9.36 19.65 1.31
CA PRO A 347 10.51 20.02 0.48
C PRO A 347 10.11 20.97 -0.66
N LYS A 348 10.97 21.96 -0.94
CA LYS A 348 10.77 22.94 -2.01
C LYS A 348 12.05 23.11 -2.84
N GLY A 349 11.90 23.68 -4.04
CA GLY A 349 13.02 23.89 -4.95
C GLY A 349 13.64 22.57 -5.43
N GLU A 350 14.97 22.46 -5.30
CA GLU A 350 15.73 21.27 -5.71
C GLU A 350 15.45 20.05 -4.82
N GLU A 351 15.23 20.23 -3.51
CA GLU A 351 14.94 19.13 -2.58
C GLU A 351 13.73 18.31 -3.03
N ARG A 352 12.66 18.98 -3.47
CA ARG A 352 11.47 18.32 -3.98
C ARG A 352 11.78 17.39 -5.15
N LYS A 353 12.68 17.81 -6.04
CA LYS A 353 13.11 17.00 -7.20
C LYS A 353 13.92 15.78 -6.73
N HIS A 354 14.80 15.99 -5.76
CA HIS A 354 15.60 14.89 -5.18
C HIS A 354 14.72 13.84 -4.51
N TYR A 355 13.72 14.26 -3.75
CA TYR A 355 12.80 13.33 -3.09
C TYR A 355 12.03 12.48 -4.12
N PHE A 356 11.50 13.10 -5.18
CA PHE A 356 10.85 12.36 -6.26
C PHE A 356 11.80 11.38 -6.95
N LEU A 357 13.00 11.82 -7.31
CA LEU A 357 13.93 10.97 -8.04
C LEU A 357 14.51 9.83 -7.19
N ASN A 358 14.84 10.11 -5.92
CA ASN A 358 15.39 9.12 -5.00
C ASN A 358 14.33 8.14 -4.50
N SER A 359 13.04 8.43 -4.68
CA SER A 359 11.96 7.49 -4.38
C SER A 359 11.80 6.39 -5.43
N TYR A 360 12.48 6.49 -6.58
CA TYR A 360 12.60 5.36 -7.48
C TYR A 360 13.56 4.32 -6.89
N PRO A 361 13.23 3.01 -6.86
CA PRO A 361 13.95 2.00 -6.08
C PRO A 361 15.43 1.84 -6.40
N CYS A 362 15.87 2.08 -7.64
CA CYS A 362 17.29 2.06 -7.96
C CYS A 362 18.09 3.17 -7.25
N PHE A 363 17.42 4.25 -6.84
CA PHE A 363 18.01 5.43 -6.22
C PHE A 363 17.61 5.62 -4.74
N ALA A 364 16.87 4.67 -4.16
CA ALA A 364 16.41 4.73 -2.78
C ALA A 364 17.52 4.84 -1.73
N SER A 365 18.77 4.48 -2.08
CA SER A 365 19.94 4.65 -1.21
C SER A 365 20.47 6.09 -1.15
N ASN A 366 19.99 7.00 -1.99
CA ASN A 366 20.60 8.32 -2.21
C ASN A 366 20.08 9.42 -1.27
N PHE A 367 19.14 9.14 -0.36
CA PHE A 367 18.75 10.12 0.65
C PHE A 367 19.93 10.47 1.56
N SER A 368 20.05 11.76 1.87
CA SER A 368 21.11 12.26 2.76
C SER A 368 20.79 11.93 4.21
N ASN A 369 21.79 11.96 5.09
CA ASN A 369 21.54 11.71 6.53
C ASN A 369 20.59 12.73 7.17
N GLU A 370 20.43 13.91 6.58
CA GLU A 370 19.51 14.95 7.08
C GLU A 370 18.07 14.70 6.65
N ASP A 371 17.85 13.78 5.70
CA ASP A 371 16.54 13.38 5.19
C ASP A 371 16.06 12.06 5.80
N LEU A 372 16.77 11.54 6.81
CA LEU A 372 16.51 10.25 7.44
C LEU A 372 16.33 10.41 8.95
N TYR A 373 15.22 9.90 9.49
CA TYR A 373 15.01 9.81 10.94
C TYR A 373 15.69 8.57 11.50
N VAL A 374 16.18 8.61 12.73
CA VAL A 374 16.76 7.45 13.44
C VAL A 374 15.76 6.92 14.46
N THR A 375 15.41 5.63 14.35
CA THR A 375 14.47 4.98 15.29
C THR A 375 14.70 3.47 15.34
N ASP A 376 13.94 2.76 16.18
CA ASP A 376 13.92 1.30 16.19
C ASP A 376 13.08 0.74 15.03
N LEU A 377 13.49 -0.40 14.48
CA LEU A 377 12.78 -1.06 13.39
C LEU A 377 11.30 -1.34 13.71
N LYS A 378 10.95 -1.74 14.95
CA LYS A 378 9.54 -1.96 15.34
C LYS A 378 8.75 -0.66 15.23
N HIS A 379 9.33 0.47 15.64
CA HIS A 379 8.67 1.77 15.56
C HIS A 379 8.44 2.19 14.10
N ALA A 380 9.43 2.04 13.23
CA ALA A 380 9.28 2.41 11.82
C ALA A 380 8.23 1.53 11.11
N LEU A 381 8.17 0.23 11.42
CA LEU A 381 7.21 -0.70 10.81
C LEU A 381 5.74 -0.37 11.08
N CYS A 382 5.43 0.45 12.09
CA CYS A 382 4.09 1.00 12.32
C CYS A 382 3.60 1.88 11.15
N LEU A 383 4.52 2.41 10.33
CA LEU A 383 4.22 3.26 9.17
C LEU A 383 4.02 2.47 7.88
N ASN A 384 3.89 1.14 7.93
CA ASN A 384 3.57 0.33 6.74
C ASN A 384 2.07 0.30 6.48
N ILE A 385 1.66 0.54 5.22
CA ILE A 385 0.32 0.17 4.74
C ILE A 385 0.21 -1.36 4.72
N ASN A 386 -0.86 -1.89 5.29
CA ASN A 386 -1.07 -3.34 5.43
C ASN A 386 -2.34 -3.85 4.76
N ASN A 387 -3.03 -3.04 3.95
CA ASN A 387 -4.23 -3.45 3.23
C ASN A 387 -4.28 -2.93 1.78
N THR A 388 -5.26 -3.41 1.03
CA THR A 388 -5.49 -3.06 -0.38
C THR A 388 -6.96 -3.16 -0.76
N ASN A 389 -7.29 -2.89 -2.02
CA ASN A 389 -8.66 -2.96 -2.52
C ASN A 389 -9.27 -4.35 -2.32
N TYR A 390 -10.60 -4.38 -2.30
CA TYR A 390 -11.37 -5.61 -2.44
C TYR A 390 -11.07 -6.29 -3.78
N ARG A 391 -11.08 -7.62 -3.78
CA ARG A 391 -10.80 -8.48 -4.91
C ARG A 391 -12.02 -9.33 -5.23
N SER A 392 -12.31 -9.43 -6.52
CA SER A 392 -13.29 -10.37 -7.04
C SER A 392 -12.76 -11.79 -6.99
N ASP A 393 -13.57 -12.73 -6.51
CA ASP A 393 -13.39 -14.15 -6.79
C ASP A 393 -13.66 -14.43 -8.28
N HIS A 394 -13.17 -15.56 -8.81
CA HIS A 394 -13.39 -15.94 -10.21
C HIS A 394 -14.88 -16.13 -10.57
N THR A 395 -15.69 -16.52 -9.59
CA THR A 395 -17.12 -16.80 -9.73
C THR A 395 -17.80 -16.42 -8.43
N GLY A 396 -19.08 -16.05 -8.49
CA GLY A 396 -19.87 -15.82 -7.29
C GLY A 396 -20.98 -14.81 -7.50
N ILE A 397 -21.42 -14.24 -6.38
CA ILE A 397 -22.45 -13.21 -6.35
C ILE A 397 -21.76 -11.85 -6.32
N ILE A 398 -22.26 -10.94 -7.15
CA ILE A 398 -21.86 -9.54 -7.19
C ILE A 398 -22.41 -8.83 -5.95
N PHE A 399 -21.50 -8.34 -5.13
CA PHE A 399 -21.74 -7.35 -4.08
C PHE A 399 -21.06 -6.04 -4.46
N ASN A 400 -21.08 -5.06 -3.56
CA ASN A 400 -20.31 -3.83 -3.73
C ASN A 400 -19.21 -3.76 -2.67
N ASP A 401 -18.07 -3.19 -3.06
CA ASP A 401 -17.02 -2.82 -2.12
C ASP A 401 -17.52 -1.73 -1.16
N ARG A 402 -16.92 -1.65 0.02
CA ARG A 402 -17.32 -0.66 1.04
C ARG A 402 -16.68 0.71 0.85
N GLN A 403 -15.67 0.80 -0.02
CA GLN A 403 -14.88 2.02 -0.21
C GLN A 403 -15.47 2.90 -1.30
N HIS A 404 -15.57 2.38 -2.53
CA HIS A 404 -15.97 3.16 -3.71
C HIS A 404 -17.35 2.76 -4.25
N ASN A 405 -18.02 1.81 -3.58
CA ASN A 405 -19.24 1.17 -4.01
C ASN A 405 -19.13 0.61 -5.45
N ILE A 406 -18.00 -0.02 -5.78
CA ILE A 406 -17.80 -0.71 -7.06
C ILE A 406 -18.15 -2.20 -6.93
N PRO A 407 -18.63 -2.86 -8.00
CA PRO A 407 -18.98 -4.27 -7.96
C PRO A 407 -17.77 -5.18 -7.66
N VAL A 408 -17.97 -6.15 -6.77
CA VAL A 408 -16.98 -7.18 -6.41
C VAL A 408 -17.68 -8.54 -6.37
N LEU A 409 -17.12 -9.54 -7.06
CA LEU A 409 -17.64 -10.90 -7.01
C LEU A 409 -17.14 -11.62 -5.76
N LYS A 410 -18.05 -12.28 -5.03
CA LYS A 410 -17.69 -13.14 -3.88
C LYS A 410 -18.33 -14.51 -4.00
N ASP A 411 -17.52 -15.55 -3.86
CA ASP A 411 -17.97 -16.94 -3.84
C ASP A 411 -18.58 -17.28 -2.49
N VAL A 412 -19.89 -17.07 -2.39
CA VAL A 412 -20.71 -17.45 -1.22
C VAL A 412 -21.24 -18.89 -1.30
N TRP A 413 -21.09 -19.55 -2.45
CA TRP A 413 -21.56 -20.91 -2.67
C TRP A 413 -20.49 -21.95 -2.35
N ASP A 414 -19.22 -21.57 -2.54
CA ASP A 414 -18.01 -22.35 -2.31
C ASP A 414 -18.17 -23.76 -2.92
N GLU A 415 -18.41 -23.80 -4.24
CA GLU A 415 -18.78 -25.03 -4.92
C GLU A 415 -17.76 -26.15 -4.69
N LYS A 416 -16.47 -25.77 -4.66
CA LYS A 416 -15.30 -26.63 -4.44
C LYS A 416 -15.09 -27.02 -2.97
N LYS A 417 -15.97 -26.60 -2.06
CA LYS A 417 -15.94 -26.88 -0.60
C LYS A 417 -14.60 -26.54 0.03
N LYS A 418 -13.99 -25.42 -0.37
CA LYS A 418 -12.71 -24.96 0.19
C LYS A 418 -12.86 -24.47 1.63
N ARG A 419 -14.04 -23.95 1.98
CA ARG A 419 -14.34 -23.21 3.21
C ARG A 419 -15.50 -23.84 4.00
N ILE A 420 -16.56 -24.33 3.33
CA ILE A 420 -17.76 -24.87 3.98
C ILE A 420 -18.08 -26.31 3.56
N LYS A 421 -18.57 -27.11 4.52
CA LYS A 421 -18.97 -28.52 4.28
C LYS A 421 -20.37 -28.64 3.69
N ALA A 422 -21.28 -27.73 4.06
CA ALA A 422 -22.68 -27.70 3.65
C ALA A 422 -23.06 -26.29 3.17
N ARG A 423 -23.86 -26.22 2.11
CA ARG A 423 -24.17 -24.99 1.34
C ARG A 423 -25.38 -24.24 1.91
N ASN A 424 -25.33 -23.96 3.22
CA ASN A 424 -26.39 -23.23 3.91
C ASN A 424 -25.90 -21.82 4.22
N PHE A 425 -26.77 -20.82 4.06
CA PHE A 425 -26.50 -19.46 4.48
C PHE A 425 -27.68 -18.92 5.30
N ALA A 426 -27.38 -18.00 6.21
CA ALA A 426 -28.37 -17.29 7.01
C ALA A 426 -28.11 -15.79 6.89
N ILE A 427 -29.18 -15.01 6.73
CA ILE A 427 -29.11 -13.54 6.68
C ILE A 427 -29.79 -13.00 7.93
N PHE A 428 -29.01 -12.37 8.81
CA PHE A 428 -29.49 -11.71 10.01
C PHE A 428 -29.52 -10.20 9.78
N ALA A 429 -30.68 -9.60 9.94
CA ALA A 429 -30.81 -8.15 10.06
C ALA A 429 -32.12 -7.82 10.78
N PRO A 430 -32.14 -6.74 11.59
CA PRO A 430 -33.37 -6.15 12.10
C PRO A 430 -34.34 -5.76 10.98
N THR A 431 -35.61 -5.55 11.33
CA THR A 431 -36.61 -5.04 10.39
C THR A 431 -36.19 -3.65 9.90
N GLY A 432 -36.17 -3.45 8.57
CA GLY A 432 -35.77 -2.18 7.94
C GLY A 432 -34.31 -2.12 7.48
N GLU A 433 -33.44 -3.00 7.98
CA GLU A 433 -31.98 -2.98 7.69
C GLU A 433 -31.60 -3.70 6.38
N GLY A 434 -32.54 -3.81 5.43
CA GLY A 434 -32.23 -4.33 4.10
C GLY A 434 -32.10 -5.85 3.97
N LYS A 435 -32.59 -6.67 4.92
CA LYS A 435 -32.60 -8.16 4.81
C LYS A 435 -33.16 -8.66 3.47
N SER A 436 -34.36 -8.22 3.12
CA SER A 436 -35.03 -8.61 1.87
C SER A 436 -34.35 -8.03 0.64
N PHE A 437 -33.66 -6.89 0.76
CA PHE A 437 -32.91 -6.29 -0.32
C PHE A 437 -31.68 -7.13 -0.67
N LEU A 438 -30.89 -7.53 0.34
CA LEU A 438 -29.74 -8.41 0.18
C LEU A 438 -30.15 -9.78 -0.36
N ALA A 439 -31.20 -10.38 0.21
CA ALA A 439 -31.70 -11.68 -0.24
C ALA A 439 -32.15 -11.64 -1.71
N ASN A 440 -32.88 -10.58 -2.11
CA ASN A 440 -33.26 -10.38 -3.51
C ASN A 440 -32.04 -10.25 -4.44
N ASN A 441 -30.99 -9.53 -4.03
CA ASN A 441 -29.76 -9.40 -4.85
C ASN A 441 -29.12 -10.77 -5.11
N ILE A 442 -29.01 -11.61 -4.08
CA ILE A 442 -28.43 -12.95 -4.19
C ILE A 442 -29.31 -13.86 -5.05
N LEU A 443 -30.61 -13.95 -4.74
CA LEU A 443 -31.55 -14.83 -5.43
C LEU A 443 -31.69 -14.46 -6.91
N ARG A 444 -31.79 -13.16 -7.21
CA ARG A 444 -31.79 -12.69 -8.60
C ARG A 444 -30.61 -13.25 -9.38
N GLN A 445 -29.40 -13.08 -8.88
CA GLN A 445 -28.20 -13.50 -9.60
C GLN A 445 -28.12 -15.02 -9.78
N TYR A 446 -28.59 -15.79 -8.79
CA TYR A 446 -28.70 -17.24 -8.94
C TYR A 446 -29.72 -17.64 -10.01
N PHE A 447 -30.90 -17.02 -10.01
CA PHE A 447 -31.92 -17.25 -11.04
C PHE A 447 -31.39 -16.94 -12.44
N GLU A 448 -30.75 -15.78 -12.61
CA GLU A 448 -30.14 -15.35 -13.88
C GLU A 448 -28.96 -16.25 -14.31
N SER A 449 -28.37 -17.00 -13.37
CA SER A 449 -27.34 -18.02 -13.63
C SER A 449 -27.91 -19.43 -13.86
N GLY A 450 -29.24 -19.56 -13.99
CA GLY A 450 -29.92 -20.83 -14.27
C GLY A 450 -30.20 -21.71 -13.05
N VAL A 451 -30.03 -21.19 -11.82
CA VAL A 451 -30.35 -21.93 -10.60
C VAL A 451 -31.86 -21.91 -10.35
N ARG A 452 -32.45 -23.09 -10.13
CA ARG A 452 -33.87 -23.21 -9.76
C ARG A 452 -34.09 -22.72 -8.33
N LEU A 453 -35.01 -21.77 -8.15
CA LEU A 453 -35.33 -21.21 -6.85
C LEU A 453 -36.69 -21.69 -6.35
N VAL A 454 -36.74 -22.12 -5.10
CA VAL A 454 -37.98 -22.36 -4.35
C VAL A 454 -37.97 -21.42 -3.15
N ILE A 455 -38.92 -20.49 -3.12
CA ILE A 455 -38.96 -19.42 -2.11
C ILE A 455 -40.28 -19.53 -1.36
N ILE A 456 -40.19 -19.65 -0.03
CA ILE A 456 -41.33 -19.53 0.87
C ILE A 456 -41.29 -18.11 1.45
N ASP A 457 -42.26 -17.29 1.07
CA ASP A 457 -42.30 -15.87 1.44
C ASP A 457 -43.57 -15.54 2.24
N LEU A 458 -43.37 -14.89 3.37
CA LEU A 458 -44.45 -14.36 4.21
C LEU A 458 -44.75 -12.88 3.93
N GLY A 459 -43.78 -12.13 3.38
CA GLY A 459 -43.83 -10.66 3.24
C GLY A 459 -44.11 -10.16 1.82
N GLY A 460 -44.29 -11.05 0.85
CA GLY A 460 -44.62 -10.73 -0.55
C GLY A 460 -43.51 -10.00 -1.34
N SER A 461 -42.31 -9.86 -0.77
CA SER A 461 -41.19 -9.09 -1.33
C SER A 461 -40.68 -9.70 -2.63
N TYR A 462 -40.70 -11.03 -2.76
CA TYR A 462 -40.15 -11.73 -3.92
C TYR A 462 -41.14 -11.82 -5.10
N SER A 463 -42.42 -11.53 -4.86
CA SER A 463 -43.44 -11.53 -5.92
C SER A 463 -43.18 -10.46 -6.99
N LYS A 464 -42.59 -9.31 -6.61
CA LYS A 464 -42.21 -8.26 -7.55
C LYS A 464 -41.06 -8.69 -8.45
N PHE A 465 -40.06 -9.37 -7.87
CA PHE A 465 -38.94 -9.94 -8.61
C PHE A 465 -39.42 -10.99 -9.62
N ALA A 466 -40.27 -11.93 -9.20
CA ALA A 466 -40.82 -12.95 -10.07
C ALA A 466 -41.56 -12.35 -11.29
N LYS A 467 -42.33 -11.28 -11.09
CA LYS A 467 -43.05 -10.59 -12.17
C LYS A 467 -42.16 -9.95 -13.24
N LEU A 468 -40.86 -9.76 -12.98
CA LEU A 468 -39.90 -9.29 -14.00
C LEU A 468 -39.54 -10.39 -15.01
N TYR A 469 -39.88 -11.65 -14.71
CA TYR A 469 -39.65 -12.82 -15.56
C TYR A 469 -40.98 -13.58 -15.72
N PRO A 470 -41.96 -13.02 -16.47
CA PRO A 470 -43.33 -13.51 -16.49
C PRO A 470 -43.47 -14.96 -16.97
N ASP A 471 -42.59 -15.39 -17.86
CA ASP A 471 -42.63 -16.71 -18.48
C ASP A 471 -41.91 -17.79 -17.63
N ASP A 472 -41.18 -17.39 -16.59
CA ASP A 472 -40.26 -18.26 -15.84
C ASP A 472 -40.61 -18.37 -14.35
N HIS A 473 -41.86 -18.07 -13.95
CA HIS A 473 -42.27 -18.15 -12.54
C HIS A 473 -43.66 -18.73 -12.33
N ILE A 474 -43.85 -19.34 -11.15
CA ILE A 474 -45.15 -19.76 -10.62
C ILE A 474 -45.26 -19.20 -9.20
N ILE A 475 -46.35 -18.49 -8.90
CA ILE A 475 -46.64 -18.02 -7.54
C ILE A 475 -47.84 -18.79 -7.00
N LEU A 476 -47.59 -19.55 -5.93
CA LEU A 476 -48.65 -20.19 -5.14
C LEU A 476 -48.92 -19.32 -3.91
N ARG A 477 -50.18 -18.94 -3.70
CA ARG A 477 -50.60 -18.16 -2.54
C ARG A 477 -51.38 -19.04 -1.59
N TYR A 478 -50.97 -19.06 -0.33
CA TYR A 478 -51.75 -19.70 0.72
C TYR A 478 -53.01 -18.87 0.99
N GLU A 479 -54.16 -19.52 0.94
CA GLU A 479 -55.45 -18.96 1.34
C GLU A 479 -56.07 -19.89 2.37
N GLN A 480 -56.46 -19.35 3.53
CA GLN A 480 -57.04 -20.15 4.60
C GLN A 480 -58.28 -20.90 4.10
N GLY A 481 -58.30 -22.21 4.31
CA GLY A 481 -59.40 -23.09 3.88
C GLY A 481 -59.31 -23.56 2.43
N LYS A 482 -58.29 -23.17 1.66
CA LYS A 482 -58.03 -23.70 0.31
C LYS A 482 -56.78 -24.55 0.27
N ASN A 483 -56.81 -25.63 -0.51
CA ASN A 483 -55.63 -26.44 -0.80
C ASN A 483 -54.66 -25.64 -1.68
N LEU A 484 -53.36 -25.76 -1.43
CA LEU A 484 -52.28 -25.17 -2.24
C LEU A 484 -52.16 -25.80 -3.65
N GLY A 485 -52.88 -26.89 -3.91
CA GLY A 485 -52.85 -27.60 -5.18
C GLY A 485 -51.59 -28.46 -5.37
N ILE A 486 -50.82 -28.64 -4.29
CA ILE A 486 -49.67 -29.55 -4.23
C ILE A 486 -50.12 -30.76 -3.41
N ASN A 487 -50.13 -31.94 -4.02
CA ASN A 487 -50.25 -33.19 -3.27
C ASN A 487 -48.83 -33.65 -2.90
N PRO A 488 -48.45 -33.63 -1.61
CA PRO A 488 -47.13 -34.09 -1.18
C PRO A 488 -46.93 -35.58 -1.48
#